data_AF-A0A6D2J4V9-F1
#
_entry.id   AF-A0A6D2J4V9-F1
#
_cell.length_a   1.000
_cell.length_b   1.000
_cell.length_c   1.000
_cell.angle_alpha   90.00
_cell.angle_beta   90.00
_cell.angle_gamma   90.00
#
_symmetry.space_group_name_H-M   'P 1'
#
loop_
_entity.id
_entity.type
_entity.pdbx_description
1 polymer ?
#
loop_
_entity_poly.entity_id
_entity_poly.type
_entity_poly.pdbx_seq_one_letter_code
_entity_poly.pdbx_strand_id
1 'polypeptide(L)'
;MHRLVGSSPITPPSFSAAVSAAADVSASLNRSHPITVTPISAAYPSGDPMLMMSGGALARVRLSEILPYEGAPSPTYVKAVETLSVSLMRYNASVIELGSEDAALLRCGLEAARLYFRTRSVNVSGKGNRGLSMYRAGRSVEDLDSSPPCMAEIFRCLGKVARAALSAIARHLRLRSDVFNHMLDDFPLAPNEVSSSVLLASYAHASIQNGKPGSGGGNLSANVEIEKGLLTLFCSDGTGIQVCDPNGRWYAADNGCGVCDILLITGKALSHATAGLRPAASYRATTDHLSGSGRASLAFRLMPKSNAILDCSPIEAAGHIIPQSYVPVSVSQFMDNLLAENDILVSPPVKTNVLRDDVCKEPSLRSILSDPVSGAFLEDASVVSCGHSFGGLMLRRVLEMSRCTLCNAEIDTGSLVPNHALRAAASAVKQQDDKRLFHNAAMRRRRKEMSDQMDVENGDPATDDGLQRVVHYPFAVNEKVLIKGNRRTPEKFVGKEAIVTSQCLNGWYLLKILETGDNVRLQYRSLKKMMNDDDRGGSLHVQPVESNSL
;
A
#
# COMPACT_ATOMS: atom_id res chain seq x y z
N MET A 1 28.26 -70.23 0.31
CA MET A 1 29.45 -69.35 0.26
C MET A 1 29.14 -68.08 1.05
N HIS A 2 30.02 -67.73 2.00
CA HIS A 2 29.88 -66.79 3.14
C HIS A 2 29.47 -65.35 2.72
N ARG A 3 28.59 -64.59 3.39
CA ARG A 3 28.53 -63.99 4.77
C ARG A 3 29.51 -62.82 5.03
N LEU A 4 28.94 -61.71 5.55
CA LEU A 4 29.46 -60.73 6.55
C LEU A 4 30.41 -59.60 6.05
N VAL A 5 30.05 -58.31 6.22
CA VAL A 5 30.24 -57.37 7.38
C VAL A 5 31.65 -56.78 7.50
N GLY A 6 31.77 -55.46 7.73
CA GLY A 6 32.99 -54.90 8.33
C GLY A 6 33.16 -53.38 8.23
N SER A 7 33.25 -52.71 9.38
CA SER A 7 33.19 -51.26 9.61
C SER A 7 34.56 -50.58 9.77
N SER A 8 34.63 -49.28 9.39
CA SER A 8 35.43 -48.16 9.98
C SER A 8 36.99 -48.22 9.96
N PRO A 9 37.71 -47.18 10.46
CA PRO A 9 38.02 -45.88 9.83
C PRO A 9 39.55 -45.63 9.69
N ILE A 10 39.99 -44.62 8.92
CA ILE A 10 41.41 -44.22 8.87
C ILE A 10 41.56 -42.71 9.15
N THR A 11 42.30 -42.44 10.23
CA THR A 11 42.82 -41.16 10.73
C THR A 11 44.01 -40.64 9.91
N PRO A 12 44.35 -39.33 9.98
CA PRO A 12 45.35 -38.68 9.12
C PRO A 12 46.79 -38.80 9.68
N PRO A 13 47.83 -38.63 8.84
CA PRO A 13 49.22 -38.59 9.28
C PRO A 13 49.67 -37.20 9.76
N SER A 14 50.78 -37.21 10.49
CA SER A 14 51.29 -36.18 11.38
C SER A 14 52.73 -35.72 11.02
N PHE A 15 53.12 -34.53 11.55
CA PHE A 15 54.48 -33.96 11.74
C PHE A 15 55.31 -33.56 10.50
N SER A 16 56.12 -32.48 10.44
CA SER A 16 56.93 -31.66 11.41
C SER A 16 57.06 -30.21 10.87
N ALA A 17 57.01 -29.10 11.64
CA ALA A 17 57.88 -28.54 12.70
C ALA A 17 59.18 -27.84 12.24
N ALA A 18 59.24 -26.51 12.45
CA ALA A 18 60.43 -25.67 12.70
C ALA A 18 59.95 -24.40 13.47
N VAL A 19 60.01 -24.31 14.81
CA VAL A 19 61.04 -23.69 15.71
C VAL A 19 61.79 -22.51 15.05
N SER A 20 61.95 -21.29 15.57
CA SER A 20 62.21 -20.68 16.90
C SER A 20 62.05 -19.14 16.73
N ALA A 21 61.96 -18.21 17.69
CA ALA A 21 62.33 -18.14 19.10
C ALA A 21 61.54 -17.00 19.79
N ALA A 22 61.39 -17.13 21.11
CA ALA A 22 60.78 -16.16 22.02
C ALA A 22 61.80 -15.13 22.55
N ALA A 23 61.29 -13.98 23.01
CA ALA A 23 61.90 -13.20 24.08
C ALA A 23 60.79 -12.57 24.94
N ASP A 24 60.67 -13.08 26.16
CA ASP A 24 59.89 -12.52 27.27
C ASP A 24 60.61 -11.30 27.87
N VAL A 25 59.88 -10.24 28.21
CA VAL A 25 60.12 -9.45 29.43
C VAL A 25 58.78 -8.96 30.00
N SER A 26 58.63 -9.17 31.31
CA SER A 26 57.45 -9.05 32.13
C SER A 26 57.22 -7.67 32.77
N ALA A 27 55.93 -7.37 32.99
CA ALA A 27 55.28 -6.64 34.10
C ALA A 27 55.75 -5.24 34.55
N SER A 28 54.85 -4.25 34.44
CA SER A 28 54.68 -3.17 35.45
C SER A 28 53.37 -2.37 35.26
N LEU A 29 52.46 -2.55 36.22
CA LEU A 29 51.59 -1.58 36.93
C LEU A 29 50.94 -0.37 36.22
N ASN A 30 49.60 -0.34 36.34
CA ASN A 30 48.72 0.79 36.66
C ASN A 30 49.04 2.19 36.09
N ARG A 31 48.23 2.61 35.10
CA ARG A 31 47.74 4.00 35.05
C ARG A 31 46.36 4.09 34.40
N SER A 32 45.38 4.42 35.23
CA SER A 32 44.03 4.84 34.85
C SER A 32 44.06 6.24 34.23
N HIS A 33 43.61 6.37 32.98
CA HIS A 33 43.18 7.65 32.40
C HIS A 33 41.99 7.40 31.45
N PRO A 34 41.03 8.35 31.37
CA PRO A 34 39.67 8.09 30.89
C PRO A 34 39.64 7.95 29.36
N ILE A 35 38.88 6.97 28.87
CA ILE A 35 38.49 6.88 27.47
C ILE A 35 37.49 8.01 27.21
N THR A 36 37.95 9.10 26.61
CA THR A 36 37.09 10.13 26.05
C THR A 36 36.42 9.55 24.81
N VAL A 37 35.14 9.18 24.93
CA VAL A 37 34.28 8.88 23.79
C VAL A 37 34.03 10.18 23.05
N THR A 38 34.70 10.36 21.91
CA THR A 38 34.37 11.43 20.96
C THR A 38 33.15 10.99 20.14
N PRO A 39 32.05 11.76 20.11
CA PRO A 39 30.95 11.47 19.20
C PRO A 39 31.42 11.72 17.76
N ILE A 40 31.11 10.80 16.85
CA ILE A 40 31.30 11.00 15.41
C ILE A 40 30.28 12.04 14.96
N SER A 41 30.65 13.32 15.06
CA SER A 41 29.96 14.40 14.37
C SER A 41 30.15 14.23 12.87
N ALA A 42 29.08 14.48 12.13
CA ALA A 42 29.02 14.49 10.68
C ALA A 42 30.15 15.37 10.08
N ALA A 43 31.19 14.71 9.56
CA ALA A 43 32.22 15.36 8.76
C ALA A 43 31.72 15.42 7.32
N TYR A 44 31.19 16.58 6.94
CA TYR A 44 31.13 16.99 5.53
C TYR A 44 32.56 17.16 5.01
N PRO A 45 32.97 16.54 3.89
CA PRO A 45 34.18 16.97 3.22
C PRO A 45 33.94 18.35 2.60
N SER A 46 34.64 19.33 3.16
CA SER A 46 34.80 20.68 2.64
C SER A 46 35.24 20.65 1.17
N GLY A 47 34.61 21.52 0.38
CA GLY A 47 34.59 21.43 -1.08
C GLY A 47 35.89 21.71 -1.80
N ASP A 48 35.97 21.10 -2.98
CA ASP A 48 36.89 21.44 -4.05
C ASP A 48 36.18 22.44 -5.00
N PRO A 49 36.68 23.66 -5.27
CA PRO A 49 35.87 24.73 -5.86
C PRO A 49 35.63 24.69 -7.38
N MET A 50 35.79 23.55 -8.07
CA MET A 50 35.76 23.51 -9.55
C MET A 50 34.72 22.60 -10.21
N LEU A 51 33.76 22.01 -9.49
CA LEU A 51 32.68 21.19 -10.08
C LEU A 51 31.28 21.82 -10.02
N MET A 52 31.19 23.14 -9.88
CA MET A 52 29.93 23.85 -9.64
C MET A 52 29.12 24.20 -10.91
N MET A 53 29.33 23.55 -12.07
CA MET A 53 28.56 23.84 -13.31
C MET A 53 28.22 22.61 -14.18
N SER A 54 27.97 21.45 -13.60
CA SER A 54 27.29 20.35 -14.31
C SER A 54 26.48 19.53 -13.32
N GLY A 55 25.17 19.38 -13.55
CA GLY A 55 24.34 18.45 -12.80
C GLY A 55 24.93 17.04 -12.92
N GLY A 56 25.51 16.53 -11.83
CA GLY A 56 26.17 15.22 -11.85
C GLY A 56 25.20 14.13 -12.30
N ALA A 57 25.63 13.32 -13.27
CA ALA A 57 24.85 12.18 -13.75
C ALA A 57 24.59 11.16 -12.63
N LEU A 58 23.43 10.51 -12.67
CA LEU A 58 23.11 9.39 -11.77
C LEU A 58 24.19 8.31 -11.88
N ALA A 59 24.56 7.72 -10.74
CA ALA A 59 25.53 6.64 -10.77
C ALA A 59 24.91 5.40 -11.43
N ARG A 60 25.76 4.69 -12.16
CA ARG A 60 25.40 3.50 -12.94
C ARG A 60 26.15 2.30 -12.39
N VAL A 61 25.42 1.24 -12.10
CA VAL A 61 25.97 0.02 -11.51
C VAL A 61 25.49 -1.19 -12.28
N ARG A 62 26.40 -2.09 -12.64
CA ARG A 62 26.02 -3.33 -13.33
C ARG A 62 25.38 -4.31 -12.36
N LEU A 63 24.29 -4.95 -12.78
CA LEU A 63 23.62 -5.98 -11.98
C LEU A 63 24.60 -7.07 -11.53
N SER A 64 25.46 -7.54 -12.44
CA SER A 64 26.48 -8.56 -12.15
C SER A 64 27.47 -8.17 -11.05
N GLU A 65 27.68 -6.87 -10.81
CA GLU A 65 28.59 -6.35 -9.79
C GLU A 65 27.94 -6.24 -8.41
N ILE A 66 26.61 -6.27 -8.32
CA ILE A 66 25.85 -6.20 -7.05
C ILE A 66 25.12 -7.51 -6.70
N LEU A 67 25.24 -8.54 -7.53
CA LEU A 67 24.67 -9.85 -7.21
C LEU A 67 25.32 -10.43 -5.94
N PRO A 68 24.55 -11.11 -5.08
CA PRO A 68 25.11 -11.91 -4.01
C PRO A 68 26.04 -12.99 -4.59
N TYR A 69 27.18 -13.24 -3.95
CA TYR A 69 28.06 -14.35 -4.28
C TYR A 69 28.65 -14.93 -2.99
N GLU A 70 29.12 -16.17 -3.08
CA GLU A 70 29.74 -16.89 -1.98
C GLU A 70 31.19 -16.45 -1.77
N GLY A 71 31.56 -16.15 -0.53
CA GLY A 71 32.93 -15.80 -0.14
C GLY A 71 33.15 -14.33 0.24
N ALA A 72 34.42 -13.92 0.23
CA ALA A 72 34.84 -12.61 0.73
C ALA A 72 34.51 -11.45 -0.25
N PRO A 73 34.17 -10.25 0.26
CA PRO A 73 33.85 -9.08 -0.54
C PRO A 73 34.95 -8.72 -1.57
N SER A 74 34.74 -8.97 -2.87
CA SER A 74 35.56 -8.50 -3.98
C SER A 74 35.57 -6.96 -4.03
N PRO A 75 36.68 -6.34 -4.46
CA PRO A 75 36.78 -4.88 -4.56
C PRO A 75 35.72 -4.28 -5.48
N THR A 76 35.39 -4.96 -6.58
CA THR A 76 34.36 -4.56 -7.53
C THR A 76 32.99 -4.52 -6.86
N TYR A 77 32.64 -5.54 -6.09
CA TYR A 77 31.37 -5.60 -5.37
C TYR A 77 31.26 -4.47 -4.33
N VAL A 78 32.30 -4.25 -3.54
CA VAL A 78 32.31 -3.18 -2.53
C VAL A 78 32.11 -1.81 -3.19
N LYS A 79 32.84 -1.54 -4.27
CA LYS A 79 32.71 -0.30 -5.04
C LYS A 79 31.31 -0.15 -5.64
N ALA A 80 30.72 -1.22 -6.17
CA ALA A 80 29.39 -1.20 -6.76
C ALA A 80 28.31 -0.93 -5.71
N VAL A 81 28.39 -1.59 -4.54
CA VAL A 81 27.49 -1.36 -3.39
C VAL A 81 27.59 0.07 -2.87
N GLU A 82 28.80 0.60 -2.75
CA GLU A 82 29.05 1.98 -2.36
C GLU A 82 28.47 2.96 -3.38
N THR A 83 28.76 2.75 -4.66
CA THR A 83 28.27 3.58 -5.77
C THR A 83 26.75 3.64 -5.82
N LEU A 84 26.09 2.49 -5.74
CA LEU A 84 24.62 2.38 -5.67
C LEU A 84 24.08 3.20 -4.48
N SER A 85 24.69 3.00 -3.32
CA SER A 85 24.25 3.59 -2.06
C SER A 85 24.44 5.09 -1.99
N VAL A 86 25.58 5.59 -2.47
CA VAL A 86 25.88 7.02 -2.56
C VAL A 86 24.93 7.70 -3.54
N SER A 87 24.60 7.05 -4.67
CA SER A 87 23.61 7.57 -5.61
C SER A 87 22.24 7.72 -4.97
N LEU A 88 21.77 6.68 -4.27
CA LEU A 88 20.50 6.74 -3.55
C LEU A 88 20.48 7.84 -2.47
N MET A 89 21.59 8.06 -1.75
CA MET A 89 21.66 9.12 -0.73
C MET A 89 21.74 10.53 -1.32
N ARG A 90 22.39 10.71 -2.48
CA ARG A 90 22.62 12.03 -3.08
C ARG A 90 21.47 12.45 -3.99
N TYR A 91 20.85 11.49 -4.68
CA TYR A 91 19.90 11.75 -5.75
C TYR A 91 18.52 11.11 -5.52
N ASN A 92 18.32 10.31 -4.47
CA ASN A 92 17.11 9.49 -4.27
C ASN A 92 16.84 8.49 -5.41
N ALA A 93 17.81 8.26 -6.29
CA ALA A 93 17.71 7.31 -7.39
C ALA A 93 19.08 6.73 -7.77
N SER A 94 19.07 5.59 -8.44
CA SER A 94 20.28 4.98 -9.04
C SER A 94 19.92 4.24 -10.32
N VAL A 95 20.88 4.08 -11.22
CA VAL A 95 20.70 3.30 -12.45
C VAL A 95 21.37 1.94 -12.32
N ILE A 96 20.65 0.88 -12.66
CA ILE A 96 21.17 -0.48 -12.74
C ILE A 96 21.22 -0.93 -14.20
N GLU A 97 22.41 -1.31 -14.66
CA GLU A 97 22.65 -1.83 -16.00
C GLU A 97 22.47 -3.35 -16.00
N LEU A 98 21.71 -3.87 -16.97
CA LEU A 98 21.44 -5.29 -17.10
C LEU A 98 22.40 -5.98 -18.08
N GLY A 99 22.55 -7.30 -17.93
CA GLY A 99 23.23 -8.13 -18.93
C GLY A 99 22.44 -8.19 -20.25
N SER A 100 23.08 -8.66 -21.32
CA SER A 100 22.49 -8.69 -22.67
C SER A 100 21.19 -9.49 -22.76
N GLU A 101 21.09 -10.61 -22.04
CA GLU A 101 19.89 -11.47 -21.99
C GLU A 101 18.72 -10.77 -21.29
N ASP A 102 18.93 -10.33 -20.04
CA ASP A 102 17.92 -9.61 -19.25
C ASP A 102 17.47 -8.31 -19.96
N ALA A 103 18.39 -7.60 -20.61
CA ALA A 103 18.07 -6.42 -21.41
C ALA A 103 17.24 -6.76 -22.66
N ALA A 104 17.52 -7.88 -23.34
CA ALA A 104 16.71 -8.33 -24.47
C ALA A 104 15.28 -8.67 -24.05
N LEU A 105 15.11 -9.35 -22.90
CA LEU A 105 13.81 -9.65 -22.33
C LEU A 105 13.00 -8.37 -22.03
N LEU A 106 13.63 -7.34 -21.47
CA LEU A 106 12.94 -6.07 -21.22
C LEU A 106 12.58 -5.32 -22.50
N ARG A 107 13.42 -5.37 -23.55
CA ARG A 107 13.04 -4.83 -24.87
C ARG A 107 11.80 -5.53 -25.42
N CYS A 108 11.78 -6.87 -25.37
CA CYS A 108 10.61 -7.64 -25.78
C CYS A 108 9.37 -7.25 -24.96
N GLY A 109 9.54 -7.03 -23.65
CA GLY A 109 8.48 -6.59 -22.76
C GLY A 109 7.90 -5.21 -23.07
N LEU A 110 8.76 -4.24 -23.35
CA LEU A 110 8.33 -2.89 -23.75
C LEU A 110 7.58 -2.92 -25.07
N GLU A 111 8.04 -3.71 -26.05
CA GLU A 111 7.33 -3.86 -27.32
C GLU A 111 6.01 -4.63 -27.20
N ALA A 112 6.00 -5.69 -26.39
CA ALA A 112 4.77 -6.39 -26.03
C ALA A 112 3.73 -5.43 -25.45
N ALA A 113 4.13 -4.58 -24.49
CA ALA A 113 3.26 -3.56 -23.93
C ALA A 113 2.76 -2.57 -24.99
N ARG A 114 3.66 -2.03 -25.83
CA ARG A 114 3.28 -1.11 -26.91
C ARG A 114 2.24 -1.72 -27.85
N LEU A 115 2.50 -2.92 -28.37
CA LEU A 115 1.61 -3.61 -29.30
C LEU A 115 0.26 -3.94 -28.66
N TYR A 116 0.28 -4.39 -27.41
CA TYR A 116 -0.91 -4.71 -26.63
C TYR A 116 -1.85 -3.51 -26.51
N PHE A 117 -1.34 -2.35 -26.07
CA PHE A 117 -2.16 -1.15 -25.91
C PHE A 117 -2.57 -0.53 -27.25
N ARG A 118 -1.71 -0.59 -28.28
CA ARG A 118 -2.06 -0.13 -29.63
C ARG A 118 -3.20 -0.97 -30.23
N THR A 119 -3.22 -2.28 -30.02
CA THR A 119 -4.27 -3.17 -30.56
C THR A 119 -5.61 -2.98 -29.83
N ARG A 120 -5.59 -2.80 -28.51
CA ARG A 120 -6.81 -2.58 -27.71
C ARG A 120 -7.42 -1.19 -27.89
N SER A 121 -6.63 -0.15 -28.21
CA SER A 121 -7.19 1.19 -28.44
C SER A 121 -8.04 1.27 -29.72
N VAL A 122 -7.84 0.36 -30.67
CA VAL A 122 -8.57 0.33 -31.96
C VAL A 122 -9.93 -0.38 -31.84
N ASN A 123 -10.08 -1.28 -30.87
CA ASN A 123 -11.22 -2.21 -30.83
C ASN A 123 -12.34 -1.84 -29.83
N VAL A 124 -12.21 -0.75 -29.05
CA VAL A 124 -13.21 -0.40 -28.01
C VAL A 124 -13.50 1.09 -27.98
N SER A 125 -14.59 1.50 -28.62
CA SER A 125 -15.16 2.88 -28.56
C SER A 125 -15.90 3.17 -27.24
N GLY A 126 -15.52 2.53 -26.14
CA GLY A 126 -16.17 2.64 -24.84
C GLY A 126 -15.16 2.59 -23.70
N LYS A 127 -15.29 3.52 -22.75
CA LYS A 127 -14.61 3.65 -21.44
C LYS A 127 -13.88 2.39 -20.91
N GLY A 128 -12.74 2.03 -21.51
CA GLY A 128 -11.89 0.90 -21.13
C GLY A 128 -10.48 1.38 -20.83
N ASN A 129 -9.85 0.80 -19.81
CA ASN A 129 -8.62 1.23 -19.13
C ASN A 129 -7.60 2.00 -19.99
N ARG A 130 -7.34 3.27 -19.63
CA ARG A 130 -6.46 4.22 -20.32
C ARG A 130 -4.98 3.80 -20.28
N GLY A 131 -4.54 2.91 -21.16
CA GLY A 131 -3.12 2.65 -21.42
C GLY A 131 -2.33 2.11 -20.21
N LEU A 132 -2.98 1.42 -19.26
CA LEU A 132 -2.36 0.81 -18.09
C LEU A 132 -2.90 -0.62 -17.87
N SER A 133 -1.99 -1.57 -17.64
CA SER A 133 -2.26 -2.96 -17.30
C SER A 133 -1.41 -3.34 -16.09
N MET A 134 -1.99 -4.15 -15.21
CA MET A 134 -1.33 -4.63 -14.00
C MET A 134 -1.17 -6.13 -14.08
N TYR A 135 0.06 -6.61 -13.88
CA TYR A 135 0.38 -8.02 -13.74
C TYR A 135 0.79 -8.32 -12.29
N ARG A 136 0.30 -9.44 -11.76
CA ARG A 136 0.63 -9.94 -10.43
C ARG A 136 0.78 -11.46 -10.50
N ALA A 137 1.97 -11.96 -10.13
CA ALA A 137 2.28 -13.38 -10.17
C ALA A 137 1.39 -14.18 -9.20
N GLY A 138 1.05 -15.42 -9.58
CA GLY A 138 0.22 -16.33 -8.78
C GLY A 138 -1.30 -16.18 -8.98
N ARG A 139 -1.75 -15.25 -9.82
CA ARG A 139 -3.16 -15.16 -10.24
C ARG A 139 -3.50 -16.21 -11.32
N SER A 140 -4.78 -16.61 -11.38
CA SER A 140 -5.27 -17.62 -12.33
C SER A 140 -5.12 -17.17 -13.79
N VAL A 141 -5.06 -18.15 -14.69
CA VAL A 141 -4.85 -17.97 -16.14
C VAL A 141 -5.91 -17.08 -16.79
N GLU A 142 -7.12 -16.98 -16.22
CA GLU A 142 -8.19 -16.11 -16.71
C GLU A 142 -7.85 -14.60 -16.63
N ASP A 143 -6.94 -14.20 -15.72
CA ASP A 143 -6.41 -12.82 -15.64
C ASP A 143 -5.26 -12.58 -16.65
N LEU A 144 -4.67 -13.63 -17.23
CA LEU A 144 -3.51 -13.55 -18.12
C LEU A 144 -3.87 -12.92 -19.48
N ASP A 145 -5.08 -13.15 -19.96
CA ASP A 145 -5.66 -12.56 -21.18
C ASP A 145 -5.84 -11.03 -21.10
N SER A 146 -5.60 -10.44 -19.92
CA SER A 146 -5.68 -9.00 -19.65
C SER A 146 -4.32 -8.31 -19.46
N SER A 147 -3.21 -9.02 -19.69
CA SER A 147 -1.86 -8.49 -19.62
C SER A 147 -1.12 -8.60 -20.95
N PRO A 148 -0.15 -7.72 -21.26
CA PRO A 148 0.69 -7.93 -22.42
C PRO A 148 1.48 -9.25 -22.30
N PRO A 149 1.94 -9.83 -23.41
CA PRO A 149 2.74 -11.06 -23.35
C PRO A 149 4.06 -10.83 -22.61
N CYS A 150 4.66 -11.93 -22.12
CA CYS A 150 5.96 -11.96 -21.43
C CYS A 150 6.03 -11.26 -20.05
N MET A 151 4.89 -10.83 -19.46
CA MET A 151 4.90 -10.17 -18.16
C MET A 151 5.40 -11.06 -17.01
N ALA A 152 5.21 -12.38 -17.09
CA ALA A 152 5.68 -13.32 -16.07
C ALA A 152 7.21 -13.38 -16.01
N GLU A 153 7.86 -13.46 -17.17
CA GLU A 153 9.32 -13.49 -17.31
C GLU A 153 9.94 -12.16 -16.87
N ILE A 154 9.31 -11.05 -17.24
CA ILE A 154 9.74 -9.70 -16.81
C ILE A 154 9.59 -9.54 -15.30
N PHE A 155 8.48 -9.98 -14.73
CA PHE A 155 8.25 -9.95 -13.29
C PHE A 155 9.35 -10.72 -12.56
N ARG A 156 9.71 -11.91 -13.06
CA ARG A 156 10.80 -12.74 -12.54
C ARG A 156 12.16 -12.02 -12.64
N CYS A 157 12.45 -11.41 -13.78
CA CYS A 157 13.68 -10.66 -14.03
C CYS A 157 13.81 -9.45 -13.09
N LEU A 158 12.80 -8.59 -13.03
CA LEU A 158 12.79 -7.40 -12.18
C LEU A 158 12.78 -7.77 -10.69
N GLY A 159 12.13 -8.87 -10.31
CA GLY A 159 12.22 -9.42 -8.95
C GLY A 159 13.65 -9.80 -8.54
N LYS A 160 14.44 -10.40 -9.45
CA LYS A 160 15.86 -10.69 -9.23
C LYS A 160 16.68 -9.40 -9.05
N VAL A 161 16.46 -8.41 -9.91
CA VAL A 161 17.13 -7.09 -9.83
C VAL A 161 16.82 -6.41 -8.50
N ALA A 162 15.54 -6.39 -8.08
CA ALA A 162 15.11 -5.75 -6.85
C ALA A 162 15.72 -6.41 -5.61
N ARG A 163 15.81 -7.75 -5.58
CA ARG A 163 16.49 -8.47 -4.48
C ARG A 163 17.98 -8.17 -4.41
N ALA A 164 18.67 -8.15 -5.56
CA ALA A 164 20.09 -7.80 -5.60
C ALA A 164 20.33 -6.38 -5.07
N ALA A 165 19.52 -5.41 -5.51
CA ALA A 165 19.57 -4.04 -5.01
C ALA A 165 19.30 -3.95 -3.50
N LEU A 166 18.32 -4.70 -2.99
CA LEU A 166 17.98 -4.73 -1.58
C LEU A 166 19.11 -5.34 -0.72
N SER A 167 19.75 -6.41 -1.19
CA SER A 167 20.94 -6.99 -0.56
C SER A 167 22.12 -6.01 -0.57
N ALA A 168 22.34 -5.28 -1.66
CA ALA A 168 23.38 -4.24 -1.74
C ALA A 168 23.11 -3.11 -0.73
N ILE A 169 21.86 -2.63 -0.62
CA ILE A 169 21.46 -1.64 0.38
C ILE A 169 21.72 -2.15 1.80
N ALA A 170 21.32 -3.40 2.10
CA ALA A 170 21.55 -4.03 3.39
C ALA A 170 23.05 -4.05 3.75
N ARG A 171 23.91 -4.42 2.79
CA ARG A 171 25.35 -4.50 3.00
C ARG A 171 26.01 -3.15 3.25
N HIS A 172 25.59 -2.11 2.54
CA HIS A 172 26.04 -0.74 2.84
C HIS A 172 25.62 -0.27 4.23
N LEU A 173 24.45 -0.71 4.72
CA LEU A 173 23.98 -0.43 6.08
C LEU A 173 24.63 -1.32 7.14
N ARG A 174 25.63 -2.15 6.78
CA ARG A 174 26.32 -3.11 7.65
C ARG A 174 25.40 -4.22 8.18
N LEU A 175 24.34 -4.53 7.45
CA LEU A 175 23.43 -5.62 7.74
C LEU A 175 23.83 -6.89 6.99
N ARG A 176 23.25 -8.03 7.38
CA ARG A 176 23.30 -9.26 6.57
C ARG A 176 22.56 -9.04 5.25
N SER A 177 23.08 -9.61 4.15
CA SER A 177 22.50 -9.43 2.80
C SER A 177 21.04 -9.91 2.69
N ASP A 178 20.64 -10.84 3.55
CA ASP A 178 19.33 -11.50 3.60
C ASP A 178 18.40 -10.89 4.65
N VAL A 179 18.79 -9.82 5.35
CA VAL A 179 18.04 -9.26 6.49
C VAL A 179 16.58 -8.96 6.15
N PHE A 180 16.30 -8.54 4.93
CA PHE A 180 14.95 -8.17 4.47
C PHE A 180 14.17 -9.34 3.85
N ASN A 181 14.78 -10.52 3.66
CA ASN A 181 14.13 -11.65 2.97
C ASN A 181 12.86 -12.13 3.66
N HIS A 182 12.79 -12.03 4.99
CA HIS A 182 11.62 -12.41 5.77
C HIS A 182 10.35 -11.61 5.41
N MET A 183 10.51 -10.41 4.83
CA MET A 183 9.39 -9.57 4.38
C MET A 183 9.01 -9.82 2.92
N LEU A 184 9.79 -10.58 2.16
CA LEU A 184 9.57 -10.76 0.72
C LEU A 184 8.79 -12.04 0.42
N ASP A 185 8.05 -12.02 -0.69
CA ASP A 185 7.47 -13.20 -1.33
C ASP A 185 8.51 -14.32 -1.50
N ASP A 186 8.09 -15.59 -1.51
CA ASP A 186 9.02 -16.68 -1.82
C ASP A 186 9.34 -16.68 -3.32
N PHE A 187 10.53 -17.17 -3.68
CA PHE A 187 10.95 -17.22 -5.07
C PHE A 187 11.56 -18.59 -5.40
N PRO A 188 10.85 -19.46 -6.15
CA PRO A 188 9.51 -19.26 -6.72
C PRO A 188 8.42 -19.14 -5.64
N LEU A 189 7.26 -18.57 -6.00
CA LEU A 189 6.09 -18.49 -5.12
C LEU A 189 5.60 -19.91 -4.75
N ALA A 190 5.07 -20.06 -3.53
CA ALA A 190 4.43 -21.32 -3.16
C ALA A 190 3.16 -21.56 -4.01
N PRO A 191 2.73 -22.83 -4.18
CA PRO A 191 1.54 -23.15 -4.95
C PRO A 191 0.31 -22.42 -4.42
N ASN A 192 -0.47 -21.81 -5.33
CA ASN A 192 -1.69 -21.02 -5.03
C ASN A 192 -1.46 -19.72 -4.24
N GLU A 193 -0.21 -19.30 -4.04
CA GLU A 193 0.08 -17.98 -3.46
C GLU A 193 0.15 -16.91 -4.53
N VAL A 194 -0.39 -15.74 -4.19
CA VAL A 194 -0.34 -14.55 -5.02
C VAL A 194 0.74 -13.62 -4.48
N SER A 195 1.59 -13.11 -5.36
CA SER A 195 2.64 -12.17 -4.98
C SER A 195 2.06 -10.86 -4.45
N SER A 196 2.70 -10.35 -3.40
CA SER A 196 2.45 -9.01 -2.84
C SER A 196 2.90 -7.92 -3.83
N SER A 197 3.99 -8.18 -4.55
CA SER A 197 4.60 -7.29 -5.54
C SER A 197 3.78 -7.22 -6.84
N VAL A 198 3.94 -6.14 -7.60
CA VAL A 198 3.20 -5.90 -8.85
C VAL A 198 4.10 -5.38 -9.95
N LEU A 199 3.77 -5.76 -11.19
CA LEU A 199 4.34 -5.19 -12.40
C LEU A 199 3.26 -4.40 -13.13
N LEU A 200 3.55 -3.14 -13.43
CA LEU A 200 2.68 -2.27 -14.20
C LEU A 200 3.27 -2.10 -15.59
N ALA A 201 2.45 -2.32 -16.61
CA ALA A 201 2.77 -1.97 -17.99
C ALA A 201 1.89 -0.81 -18.40
N SER A 202 2.50 0.24 -18.96
CA SER A 202 1.78 1.41 -19.44
C SER A 202 2.27 1.89 -20.78
N TYR A 203 1.38 2.56 -21.50
CA TYR A 203 1.67 3.17 -22.78
C TYR A 203 0.99 4.53 -22.90
N ALA A 204 1.80 5.57 -23.09
CA ALA A 204 1.35 6.94 -23.33
C ALA A 204 1.37 7.25 -24.83
N HIS A 205 0.23 7.67 -25.38
CA HIS A 205 0.12 8.08 -26.78
C HIS A 205 0.70 9.49 -26.98
N ALA A 206 1.43 9.69 -28.08
CA ALA A 206 1.79 11.04 -28.52
C ALA A 206 0.51 11.80 -28.92
N SER A 207 0.27 12.96 -28.33
CA SER A 207 -0.78 13.87 -28.84
C SER A 207 -0.29 14.45 -30.16
N ILE A 208 -1.01 14.20 -31.25
CA ILE A 208 -0.77 14.87 -32.52
C ILE A 208 -1.22 16.33 -32.32
N GLN A 209 -0.28 17.22 -32.01
CA GLN A 209 -0.51 18.65 -32.12
C GLN A 209 -0.57 19.01 -33.61
N ASN A 210 -1.77 18.96 -34.18
CA ASN A 210 -2.01 19.59 -35.47
C ASN A 210 -2.03 21.12 -35.28
N GLY A 211 -0.90 21.75 -35.64
CA GLY A 211 -0.78 23.13 -36.13
C GLY A 211 -1.49 24.27 -35.40
N LYS A 212 -0.82 24.88 -34.41
CA LYS A 212 -0.63 26.34 -34.25
C LYS A 212 0.17 26.64 -32.97
N PRO A 213 1.24 27.47 -32.99
CA PRO A 213 1.94 27.88 -31.79
C PRO A 213 1.12 28.97 -31.10
N GLY A 214 0.27 28.57 -30.15
CA GLY A 214 -0.46 29.47 -29.27
C GLY A 214 0.06 29.36 -27.86
N SER A 215 0.77 30.38 -27.41
CA SER A 215 1.19 30.59 -26.02
C SER A 215 0.00 30.37 -25.07
N GLY A 216 0.11 29.40 -24.16
CA GLY A 216 -0.93 29.06 -23.21
C GLY A 216 -0.47 27.96 -22.27
N GLY A 217 0.15 28.37 -21.16
CA GLY A 217 0.58 27.49 -20.08
C GLY A 217 -0.60 26.69 -19.52
N GLY A 218 -0.71 25.43 -19.94
CA GLY A 218 -1.57 24.45 -19.32
C GLY A 218 -0.83 23.79 -18.16
N ASN A 219 -1.26 24.07 -16.93
CA ASN A 219 -0.85 23.33 -15.73
C ASN A 219 -1.18 21.84 -15.91
N LEU A 220 -0.21 21.06 -16.37
CA LEU A 220 -0.23 19.60 -16.27
C LEU A 220 0.16 19.26 -14.84
N SER A 221 -0.86 18.98 -14.01
CA SER A 221 -0.69 18.42 -12.66
C SER A 221 0.05 17.08 -12.76
N ALA A 222 1.38 17.12 -12.77
CA ALA A 222 2.22 15.97 -12.56
C ALA A 222 2.05 15.56 -11.10
N ASN A 223 1.11 14.64 -10.85
CA ASN A 223 0.86 14.08 -9.52
C ASN A 223 2.21 13.59 -8.95
N VAL A 224 2.63 14.20 -7.86
CA VAL A 224 3.80 13.77 -7.11
C VAL A 224 3.42 12.47 -6.41
N GLU A 225 4.07 11.37 -6.78
CA GLU A 225 3.87 10.06 -6.19
C GLU A 225 5.04 9.75 -5.25
N ILE A 226 4.72 9.18 -4.08
CA ILE A 226 5.71 8.60 -3.18
C ILE A 226 5.46 7.09 -3.16
N GLU A 227 6.47 6.31 -3.52
CA GLU A 227 6.35 4.85 -3.58
C GLU A 227 6.12 4.27 -2.19
N LYS A 228 5.12 3.40 -2.06
CA LYS A 228 4.69 2.82 -0.77
C LYS A 228 5.49 1.58 -0.38
N GLY A 229 6.01 0.86 -1.37
CA GLY A 229 6.71 -0.42 -1.20
C GLY A 229 8.12 -0.29 -0.64
N LEU A 230 8.91 -1.33 -0.84
CA LEU A 230 10.33 -1.34 -0.49
C LEU A 230 11.15 -0.61 -1.56
N LEU A 231 11.02 -1.05 -2.81
CA LEU A 231 11.76 -0.54 -3.97
C LEU A 231 10.83 -0.48 -5.18
N THR A 232 11.09 0.47 -6.09
CA THR A 232 10.42 0.53 -7.38
C THR A 232 11.45 0.64 -8.50
N LEU A 233 11.27 -0.19 -9.52
CA LEU A 233 12.13 -0.28 -10.69
C LEU A 233 11.36 0.21 -11.92
N PHE A 234 11.90 1.19 -12.62
CA PHE A 234 11.34 1.66 -13.90
C PHE A 234 12.23 1.25 -15.07
N CYS A 235 11.57 0.80 -16.13
CA CYS A 235 12.16 0.58 -17.44
C CYS A 235 11.26 1.27 -18.47
N SER A 236 11.83 2.10 -19.35
CA SER A 236 11.07 2.78 -20.41
C SER A 236 11.94 2.99 -21.63
N ASP A 237 11.30 3.15 -22.78
CA ASP A 237 11.95 3.49 -24.05
C ASP A 237 11.97 5.01 -24.34
N GLY A 238 11.50 5.82 -23.39
CA GLY A 238 11.57 7.27 -23.47
C GLY A 238 11.72 7.92 -22.10
N THR A 239 12.21 9.15 -22.09
CA THR A 239 12.32 9.98 -20.90
C THR A 239 10.94 10.41 -20.40
N GLY A 240 10.83 10.72 -19.11
CA GLY A 240 9.59 11.21 -18.53
C GLY A 240 9.52 11.09 -17.01
N ILE A 241 10.44 10.39 -16.35
CA ILE A 241 10.45 10.24 -14.90
C ILE A 241 11.34 11.32 -14.28
N GLN A 242 10.73 12.16 -13.47
CA GLN A 242 11.45 13.11 -12.63
C GLN A 242 11.46 12.61 -11.19
N VAL A 243 12.60 12.78 -10.52
CA VAL A 243 12.79 12.45 -9.10
C VAL A 243 13.17 13.73 -8.36
N CYS A 244 12.69 13.85 -7.13
CA CYS A 244 13.07 14.92 -6.23
C CYS A 244 14.32 14.49 -5.45
N ASP A 245 15.40 15.26 -5.56
CA ASP A 245 16.61 15.03 -4.77
C ASP A 245 16.38 15.35 -3.27
N PRO A 246 17.30 14.98 -2.35
CA PRO A 246 17.19 15.29 -0.93
C PRO A 246 17.13 16.80 -0.62
N ASN A 247 17.54 17.66 -1.55
CA ASN A 247 17.49 19.12 -1.41
C ASN A 247 16.13 19.71 -1.88
N GLY A 248 15.19 18.87 -2.28
CA GLY A 248 13.88 19.29 -2.79
C GLY A 248 13.87 19.71 -4.26
N ARG A 249 14.93 19.40 -5.02
CA ARG A 249 15.06 19.78 -6.44
C ARG A 249 14.60 18.64 -7.34
N TRP A 250 13.71 18.96 -8.26
CA TRP A 250 13.26 18.04 -9.29
C TRP A 250 14.26 17.97 -10.44
N TYR A 251 14.67 16.76 -10.82
CA TYR A 251 15.53 16.53 -11.98
C TYR A 251 14.99 15.34 -12.80
N ALA A 252 15.29 15.31 -14.09
CA ALA A 252 14.94 14.18 -14.96
C ALA A 252 15.89 13.02 -14.67
N ALA A 253 15.35 11.96 -14.05
CA ALA A 253 16.14 10.84 -13.55
C ALA A 253 16.33 9.74 -14.59
N ASP A 254 15.47 9.69 -15.61
CA ASP A 254 15.63 8.78 -16.76
C ASP A 254 16.35 9.43 -17.95
N ASN A 255 16.84 10.67 -17.81
CA ASN A 255 17.68 11.31 -18.82
C ASN A 255 19.04 10.61 -18.90
N GLY A 256 19.35 10.06 -20.08
CA GLY A 256 20.60 9.32 -20.30
C GLY A 256 20.56 7.86 -19.82
N CYS A 257 19.41 7.36 -19.37
CA CYS A 257 19.18 5.93 -19.29
C CYS A 257 19.15 5.36 -20.72
N GLY A 258 20.05 4.43 -21.00
CA GLY A 258 20.03 3.62 -22.21
C GLY A 258 18.77 2.75 -22.25
N VAL A 259 18.46 2.24 -23.45
CA VAL A 259 17.34 1.32 -23.66
C VAL A 259 17.56 0.08 -22.78
N CYS A 260 16.68 -0.13 -21.79
CA CYS A 260 16.71 -1.21 -20.79
C CYS A 260 17.64 -1.05 -19.59
N ASP A 261 18.14 0.16 -19.34
CA ASP A 261 18.58 0.52 -18.00
C ASP A 261 17.40 0.54 -17.03
N ILE A 262 17.67 0.18 -15.78
CA ILE A 262 16.67 0.22 -14.72
C ILE A 262 16.92 1.41 -13.81
N LEU A 263 15.93 2.31 -13.74
CA LEU A 263 15.92 3.35 -12.72
C LEU A 263 15.35 2.77 -11.42
N LEU A 264 16.18 2.75 -10.37
CA LEU A 264 15.83 2.31 -9.03
C LEU A 264 15.49 3.51 -8.13
N ILE A 265 14.36 3.44 -7.44
CA ILE A 265 14.01 4.34 -6.34
C ILE A 265 13.56 3.57 -5.08
N THR A 266 13.68 4.21 -3.92
CA THR A 266 13.32 3.66 -2.60
C THR A 266 11.91 4.08 -2.19
N GLY A 267 11.18 3.19 -1.50
CA GLY A 267 9.82 3.44 -1.03
C GLY A 267 9.69 3.59 0.48
N LYS A 268 8.48 3.99 0.93
CA LYS A 268 8.15 4.26 2.34
C LYS A 268 8.36 3.04 3.24
N ALA A 269 8.04 1.83 2.80
CA ALA A 269 8.24 0.64 3.62
C ALA A 269 9.73 0.37 3.88
N LEU A 270 10.60 0.62 2.89
CA LEU A 270 12.05 0.49 3.09
C LEU A 270 12.60 1.61 3.98
N SER A 271 12.10 2.83 3.81
CA SER A 271 12.42 3.95 4.71
C SER A 271 12.07 3.60 6.15
N HIS A 272 10.92 2.98 6.38
CA HIS A 272 10.55 2.52 7.72
C HIS A 272 11.45 1.38 8.22
N ALA A 273 11.66 0.33 7.41
CA ALA A 273 12.50 -0.81 7.77
C ALA A 273 13.99 -0.46 7.99
N THR A 274 14.42 0.72 7.54
CA THR A 274 15.78 1.24 7.71
C THR A 274 15.86 2.40 8.68
N ALA A 275 14.81 2.66 9.47
CA ALA A 275 14.74 3.77 10.43
C ALA A 275 15.04 5.15 9.81
N GLY A 276 14.69 5.34 8.54
CA GLY A 276 14.92 6.57 7.78
C GLY A 276 16.31 6.70 7.14
N LEU A 277 17.22 5.72 7.34
CA LEU A 277 18.54 5.73 6.70
C LEU A 277 18.45 5.68 5.17
N ARG A 278 17.35 5.15 4.63
CA ARG A 278 17.02 5.19 3.20
C ARG A 278 15.68 5.91 3.00
N PRO A 279 15.69 7.24 2.79
CA PRO A 279 14.44 7.98 2.63
C PRO A 279 13.66 7.49 1.41
N ALA A 280 12.34 7.60 1.47
CA ALA A 280 11.48 7.32 0.33
C ALA A 280 11.66 8.43 -0.73
N ALA A 281 11.80 8.03 -1.98
CA ALA A 281 11.90 8.96 -3.09
C ALA A 281 10.51 9.46 -3.50
N SER A 282 10.42 10.76 -3.78
CA SER A 282 9.28 11.35 -4.49
C SER A 282 9.59 11.40 -5.97
N TYR A 283 8.65 10.94 -6.80
CA TYR A 283 8.79 10.97 -8.25
C TYR A 283 7.51 11.50 -8.92
N ARG A 284 7.62 11.88 -10.19
CA ARG A 284 6.47 12.23 -11.03
C ARG A 284 6.74 11.84 -12.47
N ALA A 285 5.70 11.41 -13.18
CA ALA A 285 5.77 11.14 -14.61
C ALA A 285 5.31 12.38 -15.40
N THR A 286 6.17 12.89 -16.27
CA THR A 286 5.90 13.97 -17.22
C THR A 286 5.52 13.39 -18.57
N THR A 287 4.56 14.01 -19.27
CA THR A 287 4.02 13.53 -20.55
C THR A 287 4.48 14.41 -21.72
N ASP A 288 5.35 15.39 -21.45
CA ASP A 288 5.42 16.63 -22.25
C ASP A 288 6.35 16.54 -23.47
N HIS A 289 7.06 15.43 -23.65
CA HIS A 289 8.11 15.28 -24.68
C HIS A 289 7.93 14.05 -25.59
N LEU A 290 6.71 13.54 -25.73
CA LEU A 290 6.45 12.35 -26.54
C LEU A 290 6.71 12.62 -28.02
N SER A 291 7.78 12.04 -28.54
CA SER A 291 7.99 11.86 -29.99
C SER A 291 6.87 10.98 -30.56
N GLY A 292 6.52 11.17 -31.84
CA GLY A 292 5.28 10.69 -32.48
C GLY A 292 4.94 9.18 -32.40
N SER A 293 5.79 8.34 -31.80
CA SER A 293 5.56 6.90 -31.62
C SER A 293 5.03 6.48 -30.23
N GLY A 294 4.80 7.41 -29.30
CA GLY A 294 4.35 7.10 -27.92
C GLY A 294 5.42 6.42 -27.05
N ARG A 295 5.22 6.41 -25.73
CA ARG A 295 6.18 5.89 -24.73
C ARG A 295 5.61 4.67 -24.05
N ALA A 296 6.34 3.55 -24.09
CA ALA A 296 6.04 2.37 -23.28
C ALA A 296 6.87 2.40 -22.00
N SER A 297 6.27 2.00 -20.88
CA SER A 297 6.97 1.89 -19.61
C SER A 297 6.52 0.69 -18.80
N LEU A 298 7.46 0.10 -18.09
CA LEU A 298 7.29 -0.97 -17.13
C LEU A 298 7.71 -0.44 -15.76
N ALA A 299 6.87 -0.63 -14.74
CA ALA A 299 7.18 -0.28 -13.36
C ALA A 299 6.94 -1.50 -12.45
N PHE A 300 8.02 -2.03 -11.87
CA PHE A 300 7.94 -3.11 -10.90
C PHE A 300 8.04 -2.56 -9.48
N ARG A 301 7.02 -2.82 -8.66
CA ARG A 301 6.94 -2.39 -7.26
C ARG A 301 7.18 -3.60 -6.37
N LEU A 302 8.33 -3.63 -5.70
CA LEU A 302 8.66 -4.63 -4.69
C LEU A 302 7.91 -4.29 -3.40
N MET A 303 6.91 -5.11 -3.06
CA MET A 303 6.08 -4.92 -1.88
C MET A 303 6.46 -5.95 -0.81
N PRO A 304 6.46 -5.56 0.47
CA PRO A 304 6.58 -6.54 1.55
C PRO A 304 5.27 -7.35 1.69
N LYS A 305 5.37 -8.59 2.18
CA LYS A 305 4.24 -9.46 2.50
C LYS A 305 3.32 -8.77 3.51
N SER A 306 2.01 -8.87 3.34
CA SER A 306 1.04 -8.19 4.20
C SER A 306 1.07 -8.65 5.67
N ASN A 307 1.51 -9.88 5.92
CA ASN A 307 1.65 -10.46 7.25
C ASN A 307 3.06 -10.25 7.86
N ALA A 308 3.98 -9.61 7.15
CA ALA A 308 5.30 -9.29 7.68
C ALA A 308 5.24 -8.09 8.64
N ILE A 309 6.31 -7.90 9.41
CA ILE A 309 6.47 -6.78 10.35
C ILE A 309 7.66 -5.94 9.87
N LEU A 310 7.47 -4.63 9.78
CA LEU A 310 8.55 -3.68 9.55
C LEU A 310 9.23 -3.39 10.89
N ASP A 311 10.32 -4.10 11.17
CA ASP A 311 11.10 -3.99 12.40
C ASP A 311 12.47 -3.36 12.13
N CYS A 312 12.88 -2.43 13.00
CA CYS A 312 14.16 -1.77 12.95
C CYS A 312 15.22 -2.43 13.85
N SER A 313 14.89 -3.50 14.60
CA SER A 313 15.87 -4.20 15.44
C SER A 313 17.18 -4.60 14.72
N PRO A 314 17.20 -4.99 13.43
CA PRO A 314 18.47 -5.26 12.74
C PRO A 314 19.31 -4.00 12.52
N ILE A 315 18.67 -2.84 12.39
CA ILE A 315 19.32 -1.53 12.24
C ILE A 315 19.99 -1.14 13.56
N GLU A 316 19.29 -1.34 14.69
CA GLU A 316 19.83 -1.12 16.03
C GLU A 316 21.04 -2.03 16.30
N ALA A 317 20.91 -3.32 15.96
CA ALA A 317 21.96 -4.32 16.16
C ALA A 317 23.22 -4.02 15.32
N ALA A 318 23.08 -3.31 14.20
CA ALA A 318 24.21 -2.83 13.41
C ALA A 318 24.85 -1.53 13.95
N GLY A 319 24.34 -1.02 15.08
CA GLY A 319 24.87 0.15 15.79
C GLY A 319 24.34 1.49 15.32
N HIS A 320 23.25 1.51 14.55
CA HIS A 320 22.60 2.76 14.12
C HIS A 320 21.61 3.26 15.18
N ILE A 321 21.52 4.57 15.34
CA ILE A 321 20.56 5.20 16.25
C ILE A 321 19.18 5.22 15.60
N ILE A 322 18.19 4.65 16.26
CA ILE A 322 16.80 4.63 15.79
C ILE A 322 16.01 5.77 16.44
N PRO A 323 15.41 6.69 15.65
CA PRO A 323 14.50 7.69 16.20
C PRO A 323 13.27 7.04 16.84
N GLN A 324 12.79 7.59 17.95
CA GLN A 324 11.63 7.06 18.70
C GLN A 324 10.34 6.94 17.87
N SER A 325 10.25 7.63 16.72
CA SER A 325 9.12 7.55 15.79
C SER A 325 9.04 6.21 15.04
N TYR A 326 10.12 5.44 14.97
CA TYR A 326 10.15 4.15 14.28
C TYR A 326 9.89 3.03 15.29
N VAL A 327 8.67 2.51 15.26
CA VAL A 327 8.24 1.38 16.09
C VAL A 327 7.89 0.18 15.22
N PRO A 328 8.07 -1.05 15.68
CA PRO A 328 7.62 -2.23 14.93
C PRO A 328 6.15 -2.12 14.55
N VAL A 329 5.85 -2.28 13.27
CA VAL A 329 4.48 -2.14 12.71
C VAL A 329 4.22 -3.25 11.70
N SER A 330 3.01 -3.84 11.71
CA SER A 330 2.65 -4.82 10.69
C SER A 330 2.53 -4.13 9.33
N VAL A 331 2.93 -4.82 8.27
CA VAL A 331 2.86 -4.27 6.91
C VAL A 331 1.41 -3.92 6.54
N SER A 332 0.43 -4.71 6.94
CA SER A 332 -0.98 -4.41 6.72
C SER A 332 -1.38 -3.06 7.34
N GLN A 333 -1.06 -2.85 8.62
CA GLN A 333 -1.38 -1.61 9.32
C GLN A 333 -0.61 -0.43 8.71
N PHE A 334 0.66 -0.62 8.37
CA PHE A 334 1.47 0.39 7.72
C PHE A 334 0.87 0.82 6.38
N MET A 335 0.48 -0.12 5.53
CA MET A 335 -0.12 0.16 4.22
C MET A 335 -1.49 0.84 4.34
N ASP A 336 -2.31 0.45 5.31
CA ASP A 336 -3.61 1.08 5.58
C ASP A 336 -3.44 2.54 6.04
N ASN A 337 -2.47 2.80 6.92
CA ASN A 337 -2.13 4.17 7.35
C ASN A 337 -1.66 5.03 6.18
N LEU A 338 -0.86 4.48 5.27
CA LEU A 338 -0.45 5.20 4.06
C LEU A 338 -1.63 5.50 3.14
N LEU A 339 -2.64 4.64 3.06
CA LEU A 339 -3.85 4.92 2.28
C LEU A 339 -4.64 6.09 2.89
N ALA A 340 -4.79 6.12 4.22
CA ALA A 340 -5.43 7.23 4.92
C ALA A 340 -4.65 8.56 4.81
N GLU A 341 -3.32 8.52 4.77
CA GLU A 341 -2.47 9.72 4.63
C GLU A 341 -2.56 10.34 3.23
N ASN A 342 -2.77 9.55 2.17
CA ASN A 342 -2.90 10.07 0.80
C ASN A 342 -4.22 10.83 0.56
N ASP A 343 -5.26 10.56 1.37
CA ASP A 343 -6.52 11.32 1.31
C ASP A 343 -6.40 12.72 1.95
N ILE A 344 -5.33 12.98 2.72
CA ILE A 344 -5.06 14.24 3.45
C ILE A 344 -4.10 15.16 2.66
N LEU A 345 -3.36 14.63 1.67
CA LEU A 345 -2.16 15.28 1.10
C LEU A 345 -2.39 16.12 -0.17
N VAL A 346 -3.56 16.76 -0.35
CA VAL A 346 -3.79 17.71 -1.45
C VAL A 346 -3.98 19.13 -0.91
N SER A 347 -2.91 19.73 -0.39
CA SER A 347 -2.68 21.18 -0.39
C SER A 347 -1.20 21.50 -0.08
N PRO A 348 -0.55 22.41 -0.83
CA PRO A 348 0.87 22.75 -0.65
C PRO A 348 1.09 23.68 0.56
N PRO A 349 2.29 23.71 1.16
CA PRO A 349 2.55 24.45 2.38
C PRO A 349 2.83 25.93 2.07
N VAL A 350 2.15 26.84 2.78
CA VAL A 350 2.62 28.21 2.96
C VAL A 350 3.28 28.28 4.34
N LYS A 351 4.58 28.62 4.34
CA LYS A 351 5.37 28.87 5.55
C LYS A 351 4.80 30.08 6.28
N THR A 352 4.45 29.93 7.57
CA THR A 352 4.78 30.93 8.61
C THR A 352 4.66 30.33 10.01
N ASN A 353 5.66 30.66 10.80
CA ASN A 353 5.92 30.38 12.21
C ASN A 353 4.75 30.49 13.21
N VAL A 354 4.83 29.61 14.24
CA VAL A 354 4.53 29.79 15.68
C VAL A 354 3.19 29.32 16.28
N LEU A 355 3.39 28.56 17.37
CA LEU A 355 2.59 28.16 18.55
C LEU A 355 1.61 26.97 18.47
N ARG A 356 1.85 26.03 19.41
CA ARG A 356 1.00 24.91 19.81
C ARG A 356 -0.39 25.37 20.26
N ASP A 357 -1.45 24.69 19.82
CA ASP A 357 -2.30 23.84 20.69
C ASP A 357 -3.42 23.11 19.91
N ASP A 358 -3.65 21.86 20.35
CA ASP A 358 -4.81 20.96 20.33
C ASP A 358 -5.82 20.80 19.14
N VAL A 359 -6.08 19.52 18.84
CA VAL A 359 -7.17 18.84 18.06
C VAL A 359 -7.95 19.64 16.99
N CYS A 360 -7.85 19.25 15.71
CA CYS A 360 -8.92 19.52 14.72
C CYS A 360 -8.97 18.49 13.59
N LYS A 361 -10.10 17.76 13.51
CA LYS A 361 -10.53 17.02 12.32
C LYS A 361 -10.67 18.01 11.16
N GLU A 362 -10.16 17.66 9.99
CA GLU A 362 -10.29 18.50 8.80
C GLU A 362 -11.78 18.81 8.53
N PRO A 363 -12.16 20.09 8.39
CA PRO A 363 -13.56 20.47 8.20
C PRO A 363 -14.05 19.97 6.83
N SER A 364 -15.20 19.29 6.81
CA SER A 364 -15.78 18.79 5.56
C SER A 364 -15.98 19.91 4.54
N LEU A 365 -15.91 19.60 3.25
CA LEU A 365 -16.19 20.56 2.16
C LEU A 365 -17.54 21.28 2.33
N ARG A 366 -18.53 20.57 2.90
CA ARG A 366 -19.83 21.14 3.27
C ARG A 366 -19.71 22.21 4.35
N SER A 367 -18.89 21.98 5.38
CA SER A 367 -18.62 22.95 6.45
C SER A 367 -17.86 24.18 5.94
N ILE A 368 -16.99 24.03 4.94
CA ILE A 368 -16.21 25.14 4.36
C ILE A 368 -17.09 26.03 3.48
N LEU A 369 -18.01 25.44 2.73
CA LEU A 369 -18.91 26.15 1.81
C LEU A 369 -20.24 26.59 2.45
N SER A 370 -20.34 26.49 3.77
CA SER A 370 -21.49 26.93 4.55
C SER A 370 -21.11 28.11 5.45
N ASP A 371 -22.07 29.01 5.65
CA ASP A 371 -21.97 30.06 6.66
C ASP A 371 -21.85 29.42 8.05
N PRO A 372 -20.79 29.70 8.83
CA PRO A 372 -20.57 29.08 10.13
C PRO A 372 -21.63 29.45 11.19
N VAL A 373 -22.44 30.49 10.94
CA VAL A 373 -23.51 30.90 11.87
C VAL A 373 -24.85 30.25 11.52
N SER A 374 -25.27 30.28 10.26
CA SER A 374 -26.55 29.68 9.83
C SER A 374 -26.46 28.22 9.39
N GLY A 375 -25.26 27.72 9.05
CA GLY A 375 -25.06 26.43 8.40
C GLY A 375 -25.52 26.37 6.94
N ALA A 376 -26.12 27.46 6.41
CA ALA A 376 -26.59 27.53 5.03
C ALA A 376 -25.41 27.61 4.05
N PHE A 377 -25.56 26.99 2.88
CA PHE A 377 -24.56 27.12 1.81
C PHE A 377 -24.41 28.57 1.38
N LEU A 378 -23.19 28.98 1.04
CA LEU A 378 -22.80 30.35 0.67
C LEU A 378 -23.28 30.76 -0.75
N GLU A 379 -24.54 30.49 -1.07
CA GLU A 379 -25.19 30.80 -2.36
C GLU A 379 -25.44 32.30 -2.56
N ASP A 380 -25.32 33.09 -1.49
CA ASP A 380 -25.43 34.55 -1.46
C ASP A 380 -24.08 35.25 -1.20
N ALA A 381 -22.97 34.52 -1.29
CA ALA A 381 -21.64 35.04 -0.98
C ALA A 381 -21.32 36.37 -1.67
N SER A 382 -20.90 37.36 -0.88
CA SER A 382 -20.52 38.70 -1.35
C SER A 382 -19.16 39.08 -0.78
N VAL A 383 -18.32 39.66 -1.63
CA VAL A 383 -17.01 40.19 -1.30
C VAL A 383 -17.18 41.59 -0.71
N VAL A 384 -16.60 41.82 0.46
CA VAL A 384 -16.53 43.14 1.10
C VAL A 384 -15.25 43.86 0.68
N SER A 385 -15.15 45.17 0.96
CA SER A 385 -14.05 46.04 0.52
C SER A 385 -12.64 45.57 0.91
N CYS A 386 -12.49 44.79 1.98
CA CYS A 386 -11.20 44.19 2.36
C CYS A 386 -10.84 42.90 1.57
N GLY A 387 -11.67 42.47 0.63
CA GLY A 387 -11.46 41.29 -0.21
C GLY A 387 -11.96 39.96 0.35
N HIS A 388 -12.47 39.93 1.60
CA HIS A 388 -13.05 38.72 2.18
C HIS A 388 -14.49 38.49 1.72
N SER A 389 -14.91 37.23 1.64
CA SER A 389 -16.27 36.85 1.22
C SER A 389 -17.09 36.35 2.39
N PHE A 390 -18.33 36.81 2.48
CA PHE A 390 -19.30 36.36 3.48
C PHE A 390 -20.63 36.04 2.82
N GLY A 391 -21.36 35.07 3.35
CA GLY A 391 -22.74 34.76 2.98
C GLY A 391 -23.58 34.51 4.23
N GLY A 392 -24.88 34.38 4.07
CA GLY A 392 -25.83 34.10 5.15
C GLY A 392 -25.77 35.10 6.30
N LEU A 393 -25.85 34.58 7.53
CA LEU A 393 -25.92 35.41 8.74
C LEU A 393 -24.58 36.10 9.05
N MET A 394 -23.44 35.53 8.64
CA MET A 394 -22.15 36.19 8.80
C MET A 394 -22.05 37.45 7.94
N LEU A 395 -22.56 37.43 6.70
CA LEU A 395 -22.59 38.64 5.85
C LEU A 395 -23.42 39.74 6.51
N ARG A 396 -24.60 39.40 7.03
CA ARG A 396 -25.46 40.36 7.74
C ARG A 396 -24.75 40.98 8.95
N ARG A 397 -24.10 40.16 9.78
CA ARG A 397 -23.33 40.63 10.94
C ARG A 397 -22.20 41.58 10.53
N VAL A 398 -21.47 41.25 9.47
CA VAL A 398 -20.37 42.06 8.95
C VAL A 398 -20.85 43.44 8.47
N LEU A 399 -22.03 43.51 7.85
CA LEU A 399 -22.65 44.77 7.43
C LEU A 399 -23.15 45.60 8.61
N GLU A 400 -23.82 44.97 9.59
CA GLU A 400 -24.30 45.65 10.80
C GLU A 400 -23.15 46.24 11.63
N MET A 401 -22.02 45.54 11.72
CA MET A 401 -20.84 46.00 12.44
C MET A 401 -19.93 46.94 11.64
N SER A 402 -20.14 47.07 10.32
CA SER A 402 -19.26 47.78 9.38
C SER A 402 -17.77 47.38 9.51
N ARG A 403 -17.50 46.14 9.91
CA ARG A 403 -16.15 45.60 10.16
C ARG A 403 -16.04 44.13 9.77
N CYS A 404 -14.91 43.78 9.17
CA CYS A 404 -14.63 42.41 8.74
C CYS A 404 -14.36 41.50 9.94
N THR A 405 -15.06 40.37 10.07
CA THR A 405 -14.83 39.43 11.18
C THR A 405 -13.55 38.61 11.04
N LEU A 406 -12.88 38.63 9.88
CA LEU A 406 -11.65 37.88 9.62
C LEU A 406 -10.38 38.72 9.82
N CYS A 407 -10.36 39.95 9.28
CA CYS A 407 -9.18 40.83 9.36
C CYS A 407 -9.42 42.13 10.15
N ASN A 408 -10.63 42.32 10.68
CA ASN A 408 -11.04 43.48 11.47
C ASN A 408 -10.91 44.85 10.77
N ALA A 409 -10.74 44.87 9.44
CA ALA A 409 -10.78 46.09 8.64
C ALA A 409 -12.20 46.69 8.59
N GLU A 410 -12.31 48.01 8.55
CA GLU A 410 -13.57 48.71 8.31
C GLU A 410 -14.09 48.42 6.90
N ILE A 411 -15.40 48.27 6.76
CA ILE A 411 -16.03 47.88 5.51
C ILE A 411 -16.98 49.00 5.05
N ASP A 412 -16.75 49.45 3.82
CA ASP A 412 -17.75 50.19 3.06
C ASP A 412 -18.94 49.28 2.69
N THR A 413 -20.10 49.56 3.29
CA THR A 413 -21.34 48.79 3.10
C THR A 413 -22.03 49.08 1.76
N GLY A 414 -21.62 50.14 1.04
CA GLY A 414 -22.19 50.52 -0.26
C GLY A 414 -21.61 49.76 -1.46
N SER A 415 -20.45 49.11 -1.31
CA SER A 415 -19.69 48.48 -2.41
C SER A 415 -19.55 46.96 -2.23
N LEU A 416 -20.68 46.23 -2.20
CA LEU A 416 -20.67 44.77 -2.15
C LEU A 416 -20.61 44.17 -3.55
N VAL A 417 -19.60 43.33 -3.80
CA VAL A 417 -19.44 42.63 -5.08
C VAL A 417 -19.86 41.17 -4.91
N PRO A 418 -20.77 40.61 -5.71
CA PRO A 418 -21.14 39.21 -5.61
C PRO A 418 -19.96 38.29 -5.96
N ASN A 419 -19.71 37.27 -5.14
CA ASN A 419 -18.69 36.25 -5.42
C ASN A 419 -19.29 35.10 -6.23
N HIS A 420 -19.37 35.26 -7.54
CA HIS A 420 -19.97 34.27 -8.44
C HIS A 420 -19.30 32.88 -8.36
N ALA A 421 -17.99 32.84 -8.13
CA ALA A 421 -17.25 31.58 -8.02
C ALA A 421 -17.64 30.80 -6.77
N LEU A 422 -17.68 31.47 -5.61
CA LEU A 422 -18.05 30.85 -4.34
C LEU A 422 -19.53 30.42 -4.33
N ARG A 423 -20.41 31.25 -4.89
CA ARG A 423 -21.84 30.90 -5.07
C ARG A 423 -22.00 29.66 -5.95
N ALA A 424 -21.30 29.60 -7.09
CA ALA A 424 -21.35 28.45 -7.99
C ALA A 424 -20.81 27.17 -7.34
N ALA A 425 -19.72 27.26 -6.56
CA ALA A 425 -19.18 26.14 -5.80
C ALA A 425 -20.17 25.63 -4.74
N ALA A 426 -20.77 26.54 -3.96
CA ALA A 426 -21.75 26.22 -2.94
C ALA A 426 -23.00 25.55 -3.54
N SER A 427 -23.54 26.10 -4.65
CA SER A 427 -24.69 25.50 -5.34
C SER A 427 -24.36 24.14 -5.98
N ALA A 428 -23.15 23.92 -6.50
CA ALA A 428 -22.75 22.63 -7.07
C ALA A 428 -22.69 21.53 -6.01
N VAL A 429 -22.12 21.83 -4.83
CA VAL A 429 -22.06 20.88 -3.71
C VAL A 429 -23.46 20.61 -3.14
N LYS A 430 -24.29 21.64 -2.99
CA LYS A 430 -25.69 21.49 -2.60
C LYS A 430 -26.46 20.57 -3.56
N GLN A 431 -26.34 20.79 -4.87
CA GLN A 431 -26.98 19.93 -5.87
C GLN A 431 -26.47 18.48 -5.82
N GLN A 432 -25.19 18.26 -5.52
CA GLN A 432 -24.64 16.93 -5.38
C GLN A 432 -25.17 16.22 -4.14
N ASP A 433 -25.28 16.93 -3.01
CA ASP A 433 -25.88 16.43 -1.78
C ASP A 433 -27.37 16.13 -1.97
N ASP A 434 -28.11 17.02 -2.63
CA ASP A 434 -29.52 16.80 -2.97
C ASP A 434 -29.68 15.57 -3.88
N LYS A 435 -28.87 15.46 -4.95
CA LYS A 435 -28.88 14.27 -5.83
C LYS A 435 -28.54 12.99 -5.07
N ARG A 436 -27.61 13.02 -4.11
CA ARG A 436 -27.30 11.88 -3.24
C ARG A 436 -28.49 11.54 -2.34
N LEU A 437 -29.15 12.52 -1.76
CA LEU A 437 -30.34 12.32 -0.92
C LEU A 437 -31.50 11.76 -1.74
N PHE A 438 -31.77 12.31 -2.93
CA PHE A 438 -32.80 11.82 -3.85
C PHE A 438 -32.47 10.44 -4.40
N HIS A 439 -31.22 10.16 -4.78
CA HIS A 439 -30.80 8.83 -5.25
C HIS A 439 -30.94 7.79 -4.14
N ASN A 440 -30.54 8.12 -2.91
CA ASN A 440 -30.71 7.24 -1.76
C ASN A 440 -32.19 7.03 -1.40
N ALA A 441 -33.04 8.07 -1.51
CA ALA A 441 -34.48 7.95 -1.31
C ALA A 441 -35.15 7.11 -2.42
N ALA A 442 -34.78 7.31 -3.69
CA ALA A 442 -35.28 6.55 -4.82
C ALA A 442 -34.83 5.08 -4.77
N MET A 443 -33.59 4.81 -4.34
CA MET A 443 -33.09 3.46 -4.12
C MET A 443 -33.81 2.76 -2.95
N ARG A 444 -34.11 3.49 -1.87
CA ARG A 444 -34.95 2.97 -0.77
C ARG A 444 -36.37 2.70 -1.24
N ARG A 445 -36.95 3.58 -2.06
CA ARG A 445 -38.29 3.40 -2.65
C ARG A 445 -38.36 2.20 -3.60
N ARG A 446 -37.37 2.01 -4.48
CA ARG A 446 -37.28 0.83 -5.36
C ARG A 446 -37.07 -0.47 -4.59
N ARG A 447 -36.31 -0.45 -3.48
CA ARG A 447 -36.18 -1.62 -2.60
C ARG A 447 -37.48 -1.95 -1.87
N LYS A 448 -38.27 -0.92 -1.54
CA LYS A 448 -39.61 -1.08 -0.95
C LYS A 448 -40.60 -1.63 -1.98
N GLU A 449 -40.65 -1.04 -3.18
CA GLU A 449 -41.52 -1.49 -4.29
C GLU A 449 -41.15 -2.90 -4.78
N MET A 450 -39.86 -3.27 -4.82
CA MET A 450 -39.42 -4.64 -5.14
C MET A 450 -39.76 -5.65 -4.02
N SER A 451 -39.76 -5.20 -2.76
CA SER A 451 -40.21 -6.03 -1.64
C SER A 451 -41.73 -6.25 -1.69
N ASP A 452 -42.48 -5.19 -1.97
CA ASP A 452 -43.95 -5.24 -2.10
C ASP A 452 -44.39 -6.07 -3.31
N GLN A 453 -43.63 -6.09 -4.41
CA GLN A 453 -43.93 -6.90 -5.60
C GLN A 453 -43.70 -8.41 -5.36
N MET A 454 -42.78 -8.78 -4.48
CA MET A 454 -42.53 -10.19 -4.11
C MET A 454 -43.55 -10.73 -3.09
N ASP A 455 -44.27 -9.85 -2.38
CA ASP A 455 -45.29 -10.22 -1.40
C ASP A 455 -46.70 -10.41 -2.01
N VAL A 456 -46.91 -10.09 -3.30
CA VAL A 456 -48.24 -10.17 -3.96
C VAL A 456 -48.42 -11.42 -4.84
N GLU A 457 -47.35 -12.14 -5.19
CA GLU A 457 -47.44 -13.29 -6.12
C GLU A 457 -47.63 -14.67 -5.42
N ASN A 458 -47.70 -14.72 -4.10
CA ASN A 458 -48.06 -15.93 -3.35
C ASN A 458 -49.00 -15.59 -2.18
N GLY A 459 -50.29 -15.44 -2.47
CA GLY A 459 -51.32 -15.38 -1.43
C GLY A 459 -51.73 -16.79 -0.98
N ASP A 460 -51.82 -17.05 0.34
CA ASP A 460 -53.09 -17.06 1.09
C ASP A 460 -52.85 -17.28 2.62
N PRO A 461 -53.84 -17.18 3.54
CA PRO A 461 -54.13 -15.98 4.33
C PRO A 461 -54.06 -16.19 5.86
N ALA A 462 -54.17 -15.07 6.61
CA ALA A 462 -54.37 -14.96 8.07
C ALA A 462 -53.10 -15.17 8.92
N THR A 463 -52.78 -14.39 9.96
CA THR A 463 -53.46 -13.34 10.72
C THR A 463 -52.47 -12.22 11.03
N ASP A 464 -53.00 -11.01 11.09
CA ASP A 464 -52.41 -9.79 11.64
C ASP A 464 -51.62 -10.01 12.93
N ASP A 465 -50.31 -9.75 12.90
CA ASP A 465 -49.64 -9.03 13.99
C ASP A 465 -48.33 -8.43 13.48
N GLY A 466 -48.35 -7.13 13.20
CA GLY A 466 -47.19 -6.39 12.73
C GLY A 466 -46.19 -6.17 13.85
N LEU A 467 -44.96 -6.69 13.74
CA LEU A 467 -43.79 -6.21 14.51
C LEU A 467 -42.47 -6.58 13.82
N GLN A 468 -41.72 -5.53 13.45
CA GLN A 468 -40.26 -5.43 13.33
C GLN A 468 -39.44 -6.69 12.97
N ARG A 469 -38.67 -6.63 11.87
CA ARG A 469 -37.51 -7.52 11.63
C ARG A 469 -36.44 -7.30 12.71
N VAL A 470 -36.69 -7.82 13.90
CA VAL A 470 -35.73 -8.03 14.97
C VAL A 470 -34.94 -9.29 14.59
N VAL A 471 -33.62 -9.26 14.77
CA VAL A 471 -32.77 -10.46 14.64
C VAL A 471 -33.30 -11.50 15.63
N HIS A 472 -33.96 -12.54 15.12
CA HIS A 472 -34.56 -13.57 15.95
C HIS A 472 -33.47 -14.46 16.57
N TYR A 473 -33.46 -14.56 17.90
CA TYR A 473 -32.55 -15.39 18.68
C TYR A 473 -33.30 -16.65 19.14
N PRO A 474 -33.24 -17.75 18.37
CA PRO A 474 -34.10 -18.92 18.60
C PRO A 474 -33.69 -19.79 19.80
N PHE A 475 -32.59 -19.48 20.49
CA PHE A 475 -32.10 -20.20 21.66
C PHE A 475 -31.87 -19.23 22.84
N ALA A 476 -32.23 -19.66 24.04
CA ALA A 476 -32.01 -18.97 25.31
C ALA A 476 -30.66 -19.35 25.95
N VAL A 477 -30.18 -18.53 26.89
CA VAL A 477 -29.02 -18.88 27.73
C VAL A 477 -29.42 -20.02 28.66
N ASN A 478 -28.51 -20.97 28.89
CA ASN A 478 -28.69 -22.25 29.57
C ASN A 478 -29.56 -23.29 28.83
N GLU A 479 -29.86 -23.05 27.55
CA GLU A 479 -30.57 -24.04 26.73
C GLU A 479 -29.59 -25.10 26.19
N LYS A 480 -29.99 -26.38 26.28
CA LYS A 480 -29.25 -27.49 25.68
C LYS A 480 -29.51 -27.56 24.18
N VAL A 481 -28.44 -27.58 23.40
CA VAL A 481 -28.48 -27.59 21.93
C VAL A 481 -27.53 -28.64 21.38
N LEU A 482 -27.90 -29.21 20.22
CA LEU A 482 -27.06 -30.09 19.43
C LEU A 482 -26.35 -29.30 18.34
N ILE A 483 -25.05 -29.48 18.20
CA ILE A 483 -24.27 -28.87 17.13
C ILE A 483 -24.42 -29.73 15.86
N LYS A 484 -25.31 -29.35 14.94
CA LYS A 484 -25.50 -30.04 13.66
C LYS A 484 -24.46 -29.70 12.59
N GLY A 485 -23.74 -28.58 12.78
CA GLY A 485 -22.70 -28.12 11.87
C GLY A 485 -23.18 -27.41 10.60
N ASN A 486 -22.23 -26.80 9.91
CA ASN A 486 -22.36 -26.22 8.58
C ASN A 486 -20.98 -26.26 7.88
N ARG A 487 -20.84 -25.75 6.65
CA ARG A 487 -19.55 -25.73 5.91
C ARG A 487 -18.38 -25.03 6.63
N ARG A 488 -18.65 -24.28 7.71
CA ARG A 488 -17.66 -23.52 8.50
C ARG A 488 -17.53 -24.03 9.93
N THR A 489 -18.26 -25.09 10.32
CA THR A 489 -18.21 -25.66 11.67
C THR A 489 -17.17 -26.79 11.68
N PRO A 490 -16.14 -26.73 12.54
CA PRO A 490 -15.16 -27.81 12.65
C PRO A 490 -15.82 -29.15 12.99
N GLU A 491 -15.48 -30.22 12.26
CA GLU A 491 -16.08 -31.55 12.40
C GLU A 491 -16.02 -32.09 13.84
N LYS A 492 -14.93 -31.79 14.56
CA LYS A 492 -14.72 -32.15 15.98
C LYS A 492 -15.82 -31.68 16.94
N PHE A 493 -16.66 -30.74 16.53
CA PHE A 493 -17.78 -30.21 17.31
C PHE A 493 -19.15 -30.66 16.79
N VAL A 494 -19.23 -31.21 15.59
CA VAL A 494 -20.48 -31.67 15.00
C VAL A 494 -20.94 -32.94 15.71
N GLY A 495 -22.24 -33.04 16.01
CA GLY A 495 -22.84 -34.14 16.76
C GLY A 495 -22.71 -34.01 18.29
N LYS A 496 -21.98 -33.02 18.80
CA LYS A 496 -21.81 -32.83 20.24
C LYS A 496 -22.94 -32.02 20.86
N GLU A 497 -23.28 -32.38 22.09
CA GLU A 497 -24.19 -31.62 22.93
C GLU A 497 -23.46 -30.46 23.61
N ALA A 498 -24.10 -29.30 23.60
CA ALA A 498 -23.57 -28.12 24.25
C ALA A 498 -24.70 -27.33 24.94
N ILE A 499 -24.32 -26.53 25.92
CA ILE A 499 -25.22 -25.59 26.59
C ILE A 499 -24.88 -24.17 26.15
N VAL A 500 -25.90 -23.36 25.84
CA VAL A 500 -25.72 -21.96 25.51
C VAL A 500 -25.29 -21.19 26.75
N THR A 501 -24.10 -20.61 26.75
CA THR A 501 -23.59 -19.81 27.88
C THR A 501 -23.81 -18.31 27.68
N SER A 502 -23.85 -17.83 26.44
CA SER A 502 -24.21 -16.43 26.14
C SER A 502 -24.69 -16.23 24.71
N GLN A 503 -25.55 -15.24 24.51
CA GLN A 503 -26.01 -14.79 23.18
C GLN A 503 -25.11 -13.64 22.70
N CYS A 504 -24.63 -13.73 21.47
CA CYS A 504 -23.76 -12.75 20.82
C CYS A 504 -24.50 -12.06 19.66
N LEU A 505 -24.01 -10.92 19.20
CA LEU A 505 -24.63 -10.16 18.10
C LEU A 505 -24.79 -11.00 16.82
N ASN A 506 -25.79 -10.66 16.00
CA ASN A 506 -26.04 -11.24 14.67
C ASN A 506 -26.33 -12.75 14.67
N GLY A 507 -26.98 -13.26 15.74
CA GLY A 507 -27.40 -14.66 15.84
C GLY A 507 -26.26 -15.65 16.13
N TRP A 508 -25.19 -15.18 16.79
CA TRP A 508 -24.09 -16.03 17.27
C TRP A 508 -24.30 -16.42 18.73
N TYR A 509 -23.83 -17.59 19.13
CA TYR A 509 -23.92 -18.11 20.49
C TYR A 509 -22.57 -18.61 20.97
N LEU A 510 -22.24 -18.36 22.23
CA LEU A 510 -21.16 -19.05 22.93
C LEU A 510 -21.76 -20.30 23.57
N LEU A 511 -21.10 -21.43 23.33
CA LEU A 511 -21.55 -22.75 23.73
C LEU A 511 -20.47 -23.39 24.59
N LYS A 512 -20.87 -24.09 25.64
CA LYS A 512 -19.99 -24.97 26.40
C LYS A 512 -20.36 -26.41 26.09
N ILE A 513 -19.41 -27.15 25.51
CA ILE A 513 -19.60 -28.55 25.11
C ILE A 513 -19.69 -29.39 26.38
N LEU A 514 -20.73 -30.22 26.51
CA LEU A 514 -20.99 -30.99 27.73
C LEU A 514 -19.95 -32.08 27.97
N GLU A 515 -19.48 -32.72 26.89
CA GLU A 515 -18.49 -33.81 26.97
C GLU A 515 -17.08 -33.34 27.36
N THR A 516 -16.62 -32.22 26.78
CA THR A 516 -15.22 -31.77 26.93
C THR A 516 -15.07 -30.56 27.82
N GLY A 517 -16.15 -29.82 28.11
CA GLY A 517 -16.11 -28.57 28.84
C GLY A 517 -15.58 -27.37 28.02
N ASP A 518 -15.21 -27.58 26.75
CA ASP A 518 -14.67 -26.55 25.88
C ASP A 518 -15.71 -25.50 25.51
N ASN A 519 -15.27 -24.25 25.34
CA ASN A 519 -16.11 -23.16 24.87
C ASN A 519 -15.92 -22.92 23.37
N VAL A 520 -17.00 -22.84 22.61
CA VAL A 520 -16.99 -22.60 21.16
C VAL A 520 -18.06 -21.59 20.75
N ARG A 521 -17.76 -20.71 19.79
CA ARG A 521 -18.73 -19.74 19.23
C ARG A 521 -19.27 -20.23 17.90
N LEU A 522 -20.58 -20.43 17.80
CA LEU A 522 -21.24 -20.88 16.58
C LEU A 522 -22.51 -20.07 16.29
N GLN A 523 -22.87 -19.98 15.01
CA GLN A 523 -24.09 -19.29 14.58
C GLN A 523 -25.32 -20.17 14.81
N TYR A 524 -26.48 -19.58 15.09
CA TYR A 524 -27.74 -20.28 15.34
C TYR A 524 -28.09 -21.33 14.27
N ARG A 525 -27.70 -21.08 13.02
CA ARG A 525 -27.94 -21.99 11.88
C ARG A 525 -27.17 -23.30 11.97
N SER A 526 -26.13 -23.40 12.79
CA SER A 526 -25.38 -24.63 13.06
C SER A 526 -25.90 -25.40 14.26
N LEU A 527 -26.97 -24.92 14.90
CA LEU A 527 -27.51 -25.47 16.15
C LEU A 527 -28.92 -26.03 15.93
N LYS A 528 -29.28 -27.01 16.76
CA LYS A 528 -30.63 -27.59 16.82
C LYS A 528 -31.05 -27.69 18.29
N LYS A 529 -32.30 -27.33 18.60
CA LYS A 529 -32.86 -27.46 19.94
C LYS A 529 -32.98 -28.93 20.32
N MET A 530 -32.55 -29.29 21.51
CA MET A 530 -32.77 -30.62 22.08
C MET A 530 -34.19 -30.63 22.68
N MET A 531 -35.04 -31.56 22.26
CA MET A 531 -36.31 -31.79 22.95
C MET A 531 -36.01 -32.60 24.22
N ASN A 532 -36.51 -32.17 25.37
CA ASN A 532 -36.50 -33.00 26.57
C ASN A 532 -37.50 -34.13 26.34
N ASP A 533 -37.01 -35.35 26.28
CA ASP A 533 -37.83 -36.56 26.26
C ASP A 533 -38.20 -36.89 27.71
N ASP A 534 -39.17 -36.14 28.24
CA ASP A 534 -39.81 -36.39 29.53
C ASP A 534 -41.33 -36.27 29.34
N ASP A 535 -41.87 -37.15 28.48
CA ASP A 535 -43.29 -37.50 28.52
C ASP A 535 -43.51 -38.93 28.01
N ARG A 536 -43.11 -39.90 28.85
CA ARG A 536 -43.53 -41.30 28.71
C ARG A 536 -44.96 -41.40 29.22
N GLY A 537 -45.94 -41.36 28.31
CA GLY A 537 -47.35 -41.35 28.70
C GLY A 537 -48.34 -41.93 27.69
N GLY A 538 -48.14 -43.19 27.27
CA GLY A 538 -49.26 -44.10 26.95
C GLY A 538 -50.00 -43.96 25.60
N SER A 539 -50.07 -45.09 24.90
CA SER A 539 -51.22 -45.61 24.14
C SER A 539 -50.91 -46.01 22.69
N LEU A 540 -50.79 -47.33 22.52
CA LEU A 540 -51.24 -48.16 21.39
C LEU A 540 -51.91 -47.44 20.22
N HIS A 541 -51.38 -47.60 18.99
CA HIS A 541 -52.12 -48.22 17.88
C HIS A 541 -51.23 -48.52 16.65
N VAL A 542 -51.03 -49.81 16.39
CA VAL A 542 -51.12 -50.56 15.12
C VAL A 542 -50.89 -49.82 13.79
N GLN A 543 -49.90 -50.30 13.01
CA GLN A 543 -49.73 -50.03 11.57
C GLN A 543 -50.93 -50.52 10.75
N PRO A 544 -51.17 -49.90 9.58
CA PRO A 544 -51.41 -50.72 8.41
C PRO A 544 -50.39 -50.46 7.29
N VAL A 545 -50.05 -51.59 6.71
CA VAL A 545 -49.35 -51.85 5.44
C VAL A 545 -50.12 -51.17 4.30
N GLU A 546 -49.42 -50.53 3.36
CA GLU A 546 -49.33 -50.97 1.95
C GLU A 546 -48.77 -49.89 1.03
N SER A 547 -47.64 -50.26 0.46
CA SER A 547 -47.04 -49.75 -0.76
C SER A 547 -47.80 -50.19 -2.00
N ASN A 548 -47.99 -49.26 -2.94
CA ASN A 548 -48.09 -49.45 -4.40
C ASN A 548 -48.04 -48.02 -4.98
N SER A 549 -47.28 -47.66 -6.00
CA SER A 549 -46.74 -48.39 -7.13
C SER A 549 -45.53 -47.62 -7.70
N LEU A 550 -44.63 -48.37 -8.33
CA LEU A 550 -43.68 -48.03 -9.41
C LEU A 550 -43.25 -46.56 -9.61
#